data_AF-A0A4P5SR80-F1
#
_entry.id   AF-A0A4P5SR80-F1
#
_cell.length_a   1.000
_cell.length_b   1.000
_cell.length_c   1.000
_cell.angle_alpha   90.00
_cell.angle_beta   90.00
_cell.angle_gamma   90.00
#
_symmetry.space_group_name_H-M   'P 1'
#
loop_
_entity.id
_entity.type
_entity.pdbx_description
1 polymer ?
#
loop_
_entity_poly.entity_id
_entity_poly.type
_entity_poly.pdbx_seq_one_letter_code
_entity_poly.pdbx_strand_id
1 'polypeptide(L)'
;MTKITLNQSLSNNNIDFIDPKLINDCFYVAELELSVVLLMNDCNYPWLILVPRFGQAYDLTDLDYIKQRVLLEEINLCGEFLKENFQVDKLNIASLGNVVKQLHVHVIARSTTDLTFPKPVWGNSTAKPYQANIANKIISDFKEFIKNKIKSNG
;
A
#
# COMPACT_ATOMS: atom_id res chain seq x y z
N MET A 1 -21.56 3.86 -6.06
CA MET A 1 -20.96 5.07 -5.46
C MET A 1 -20.21 4.62 -4.22
N THR A 2 -18.90 4.50 -4.32
CA THR A 2 -18.03 3.99 -3.25
C THR A 2 -17.70 5.14 -2.31
N LYS A 3 -18.06 5.01 -1.03
CA LYS A 3 -17.70 5.99 0.00
C LYS A 3 -16.26 5.77 0.42
N ILE A 4 -15.31 6.39 -0.29
CA ILE A 4 -13.94 6.50 0.23
C ILE A 4 -14.05 7.28 1.54
N THR A 5 -13.73 6.65 2.66
CA THR A 5 -13.83 7.27 3.98
C THR A 5 -12.44 7.34 4.60
N LEU A 6 -11.98 8.54 4.92
CA LEU A 6 -10.82 8.75 5.80
C LEU A 6 -11.34 8.74 7.24
N ASN A 7 -10.87 7.82 8.07
CA ASN A 7 -11.17 7.88 9.50
C ASN A 7 -10.46 9.09 10.13
N GLN A 8 -11.23 10.06 10.60
CA GLN A 8 -10.72 11.35 11.11
C GLN A 8 -10.45 11.41 12.62
N SER A 9 -10.47 10.31 13.38
CA SER A 9 -9.97 10.34 14.76
C SER A 9 -9.58 8.97 15.30
N LEU A 10 -8.28 8.75 15.50
CA LEU A 10 -7.73 8.10 16.69
C LEU A 10 -6.40 8.79 17.03
N SER A 11 -6.42 9.60 18.08
CA SER A 11 -5.21 10.03 18.78
C SER A 11 -4.44 8.78 19.23
N ASN A 12 -3.17 8.70 18.82
CA ASN A 12 -2.27 7.54 18.77
C ASN A 12 -2.53 6.62 17.56
N ASN A 13 -1.66 6.72 16.55
CA ASN A 13 -1.61 5.85 15.37
C ASN A 13 -1.62 4.37 15.84
N ASN A 14 -2.78 3.72 15.81
CA ASN A 14 -2.93 2.36 16.33
C ASN A 14 -2.43 1.35 15.28
N ILE A 15 -1.11 1.41 15.01
CA ILE A 15 -0.39 0.47 14.16
C ILE A 15 0.08 -0.77 14.94
N ASP A 16 -0.28 -0.88 16.22
CA ASP A 16 0.16 -1.96 17.12
C ASP A 16 -0.31 -3.35 16.64
N PHE A 17 -1.33 -3.41 15.79
CA PHE A 17 -1.77 -4.66 15.17
C PHE A 17 -0.89 -5.09 13.97
N ILE A 18 -0.07 -4.20 13.41
CA ILE A 18 0.78 -4.47 12.25
C ILE A 18 2.01 -5.25 12.70
N ASP A 19 2.39 -6.26 11.92
CA ASP A 19 3.58 -7.06 12.17
C ASP A 19 4.83 -6.16 12.33
N PRO A 20 5.65 -6.35 13.37
CA PRO A 20 6.82 -5.51 13.63
C PRO A 20 7.79 -5.44 12.45
N LYS A 21 7.88 -6.48 11.61
CA LYS A 21 8.72 -6.45 10.43
C LYS A 21 8.21 -5.46 9.39
N LEU A 22 6.89 -5.39 9.18
CA LEU A 22 6.29 -4.38 8.28
C LEU A 22 6.50 -2.96 8.84
N ILE A 23 6.38 -2.77 10.16
CA ILE A 23 6.64 -1.47 10.81
C ILE A 23 8.10 -1.03 10.59
N ASN A 24 9.05 -1.96 10.70
CA ASN A 24 10.48 -1.66 10.55
C ASN A 24 10.90 -1.42 9.09
N ASP A 25 10.28 -2.15 8.15
CA ASP A 25 10.66 -2.11 6.73
C ASP A 25 9.93 -1.01 5.93
N CYS A 26 8.91 -0.36 6.52
CA CYS A 26 8.04 0.57 5.80
C CYS A 26 7.83 1.90 6.52
N PHE A 27 7.38 2.91 5.78
CA PHE A 27 6.79 4.14 6.32
C PHE A 27 5.27 4.04 6.35
N TYR A 28 4.64 4.54 7.42
CA TYR A 28 3.20 4.72 7.46
C TYR A 28 2.76 5.81 6.48
N VAL A 29 1.72 5.53 5.69
CA VAL A 29 1.17 6.48 4.70
C VAL A 29 -0.16 7.04 5.18
N ALA A 30 -1.20 6.19 5.28
CA ALA A 30 -2.55 6.60 5.61
C ALA A 30 -3.41 5.41 6.06
N GLU A 31 -4.59 5.71 6.61
CA GLU A 31 -5.65 4.74 6.87
C GLU A 31 -6.79 4.90 5.86
N LEU A 32 -7.16 3.79 5.23
CA LEU A 32 -8.36 3.63 4.43
C LEU A 32 -9.47 3.00 5.27
N GLU A 33 -10.59 2.60 4.66
CA GLU A 33 -11.75 2.02 5.34
C GLU A 33 -11.41 0.69 6.05
N LEU A 34 -10.74 -0.21 5.34
CA LEU A 34 -10.33 -1.52 5.82
C LEU A 34 -8.83 -1.56 6.11
N SER A 35 -7.99 -0.94 5.28
CA SER A 35 -6.54 -1.14 5.36
C SER A 35 -5.75 0.06 5.90
N VAL A 36 -4.61 -0.23 6.52
CA VAL A 36 -3.50 0.73 6.63
C VAL A 36 -2.66 0.63 5.36
N VAL A 37 -2.30 1.77 4.79
CA VAL A 37 -1.38 1.87 3.65
C VAL A 37 0.01 2.21 4.18
N LEU A 38 0.98 1.41 3.75
CA LEU A 38 2.40 1.56 4.02
C LEU A 38 3.17 1.81 2.72
N LEU A 39 4.30 2.50 2.81
CA LEU A 39 5.27 2.68 1.74
C LEU A 39 6.50 1.84 2.07
N MET A 40 6.81 0.83 1.26
CA MET A 40 8.02 0.03 1.44
C MET A 40 9.25 0.95 1.37
N ASN A 41 10.21 0.82 2.29
CA ASN A 41 11.43 1.62 2.30
C ASN A 41 12.46 1.11 1.27
N ASP A 42 12.04 0.98 0.02
CA ASP A 42 12.88 0.62 -1.12
C ASP A 42 12.59 1.55 -2.31
N CYS A 43 13.44 2.56 -2.49
CA CYS A 43 13.31 3.56 -3.53
C CYS A 43 13.62 3.05 -4.94
N ASN A 44 14.00 1.79 -5.10
CA ASN A 44 14.14 1.17 -6.42
C ASN A 44 12.79 1.09 -7.15
N TYR A 45 11.68 1.02 -6.40
CA TYR A 45 10.33 0.88 -6.96
C TYR A 45 9.31 1.70 -6.15
N PRO A 46 8.38 2.43 -6.78
CA PRO A 46 7.22 2.95 -6.08
C PRO A 46 6.32 1.79 -5.62
N TRP A 47 6.32 1.53 -4.31
CA TRP A 47 5.78 0.30 -3.73
C TRP A 47 4.92 0.56 -2.49
N LEU A 48 3.60 0.43 -2.67
CA LEU A 48 2.64 0.51 -1.58
C LEU A 48 2.27 -0.88 -1.07
N ILE A 49 1.97 -0.98 0.23
CA ILE A 49 1.49 -2.19 0.88
C ILE A 49 0.21 -1.86 1.64
N LEU A 50 -0.84 -2.63 1.40
CA LEU A 50 -2.09 -2.56 2.15
C LEU A 50 -2.10 -3.65 3.22
N VAL A 51 -2.37 -3.28 4.47
CA VAL A 51 -2.52 -4.20 5.60
C VAL A 51 -3.95 -4.06 6.16
N PRO A 52 -4.86 -4.99 5.85
CA PRO A 52 -6.23 -4.97 6.37
C PRO A 52 -6.25 -5.01 7.90
N ARG A 53 -7.03 -4.12 8.54
CA ARG A 53 -7.25 -4.03 9.99
C ARG A 53 -8.26 -5.07 10.46
N PHE A 54 -8.03 -6.33 10.13
CA PHE A 54 -8.97 -7.41 10.41
C PHE A 54 -8.29 -8.62 11.03
N GLY A 55 -8.19 -8.62 12.38
CA GLY A 55 -7.79 -9.79 13.17
C GLY A 55 -6.56 -10.53 12.67
N GLN A 56 -6.48 -11.83 12.96
CA GLN A 56 -5.45 -12.75 12.44
C GLN A 56 -5.80 -13.24 11.02
N ALA A 57 -6.06 -12.33 10.08
CA ALA A 57 -6.13 -12.72 8.66
C ALA A 57 -4.71 -13.00 8.15
N TYR A 58 -4.52 -14.14 7.51
CA TYR A 58 -3.26 -14.52 6.87
C TYR A 58 -3.41 -14.53 5.36
N ASP A 59 -4.56 -14.99 4.87
CA ASP A 59 -4.89 -15.10 3.46
C ASP A 59 -6.08 -14.20 3.08
N LEU A 60 -6.15 -13.82 1.80
CA LEU A 60 -7.31 -13.07 1.26
C LEU A 60 -8.63 -13.80 1.50
N THR A 61 -8.60 -15.14 1.52
CA THR A 61 -9.76 -16.01 1.74
C THR A 61 -10.26 -16.01 3.19
N ASP A 62 -9.49 -15.48 4.14
CA ASP A 62 -9.92 -15.32 5.53
C ASP A 62 -10.88 -14.12 5.68
N LEU A 63 -10.91 -13.23 4.69
CA LEU A 63 -11.84 -12.11 4.63
C LEU A 63 -13.18 -12.57 4.06
N ASP A 64 -14.29 -12.09 4.61
CA ASP A 64 -15.59 -12.25 3.96
C ASP A 64 -15.66 -11.49 2.62
N TYR A 65 -16.62 -11.84 1.77
CA TYR A 65 -16.75 -11.23 0.45
C TYR A 65 -16.99 -9.72 0.46
N ILE A 66 -17.59 -9.17 1.52
CA ILE A 66 -17.78 -7.72 1.63
C ILE A 66 -16.41 -7.06 1.82
N LYS A 67 -15.59 -7.59 2.74
CA LYS A 67 -14.23 -7.10 3.00
C LYS A 67 -13.28 -7.31 1.82
N GLN A 68 -13.37 -8.44 1.12
CA GLN A 68 -12.60 -8.66 -0.10
C GLN A 68 -12.89 -7.60 -1.17
N ARG A 69 -14.15 -7.18 -1.34
CA ARG A 69 -14.51 -6.11 -2.26
C ARG A 69 -13.94 -4.76 -1.81
N VAL A 70 -14.04 -4.41 -0.53
CA VAL A 70 -13.44 -3.18 0.00
C VAL A 70 -11.93 -3.18 -0.22
N LEU A 71 -11.24 -4.28 0.09
CA LEU A 71 -9.81 -4.42 -0.16
C LEU A 71 -9.45 -4.25 -1.65
N LEU A 72 -10.26 -4.81 -2.56
CA LEU A 72 -10.06 -4.63 -4.00
C LEU A 72 -10.21 -3.16 -4.43
N GLU A 73 -11.20 -2.45 -3.88
CA GLU A 73 -11.37 -1.01 -4.13
C GLU A 73 -10.15 -0.21 -3.63
N GLU A 74 -9.62 -0.54 -2.44
CA GLU A 74 -8.43 0.09 -1.88
C GLU A 74 -7.15 -0.23 -2.68
N ILE A 75 -7.00 -1.46 -3.18
CA ILE A 75 -5.92 -1.86 -4.10
C ILE A 75 -6.00 -1.02 -5.39
N ASN A 76 -7.19 -0.86 -5.95
CA ASN A 76 -7.40 -0.06 -7.16
C ASN A 76 -7.04 1.41 -6.92
N LEU A 77 -7.45 1.98 -5.78
CA LEU A 77 -7.11 3.35 -5.39
C LEU A 77 -5.59 3.57 -5.30
N CYS A 78 -4.86 2.63 -4.69
CA CYS A 78 -3.40 2.68 -4.64
C CYS A 78 -2.77 2.54 -6.04
N GLY A 79 -3.33 1.66 -6.87
CA GLY A 79 -2.89 1.49 -8.26
C GLY A 79 -3.11 2.73 -9.13
N GLU A 80 -4.23 3.44 -8.95
CA GLU A 80 -4.50 4.73 -9.61
C GLU A 80 -3.49 5.78 -9.18
N PHE A 81 -3.27 5.95 -7.88
CA PHE A 81 -2.26 6.89 -7.37
C PHE A 81 -0.88 6.63 -8.01
N LEU A 82 -0.44 5.36 -8.02
CA LEU A 82 0.85 4.99 -8.58
C LEU A 82 0.95 5.32 -10.07
N LYS A 83 -0.11 5.07 -10.85
CA LYS A 83 -0.15 5.39 -12.28
C LYS A 83 -0.16 6.90 -12.57
N GLU A 84 -0.79 7.68 -11.70
CA GLU A 84 -0.88 9.14 -11.86
C GLU A 84 0.42 9.87 -11.47
N ASN A 85 1.22 9.29 -10.56
CA ASN A 85 2.36 9.98 -9.95
C ASN A 85 3.73 9.42 -10.35
N PHE A 86 3.79 8.25 -10.99
CA PHE A 86 5.04 7.60 -11.39
C PHE A 86 4.98 7.08 -12.83
N GLN A 87 6.14 6.76 -13.40
CA GLN A 87 6.20 6.03 -14.66
C GLN A 87 5.81 4.57 -14.42
N VAL A 88 4.67 4.16 -14.98
CA VAL A 88 4.13 2.80 -14.79
C VAL A 88 3.78 2.18 -16.13
N ASP A 89 4.57 1.20 -16.56
CA ASP A 89 4.23 0.34 -17.70
C ASP A 89 3.29 -0.80 -17.25
N LYS A 90 3.44 -1.28 -16.01
CA LYS A 90 2.60 -2.35 -15.43
C LYS A 90 2.52 -2.25 -13.92
N LEU A 91 1.36 -2.58 -13.33
CA LEU A 91 1.26 -2.85 -11.90
C LEU A 91 1.55 -4.32 -11.60
N ASN A 92 2.33 -4.60 -10.56
CA ASN A 92 2.38 -5.92 -9.92
C ASN A 92 1.59 -5.85 -8.62
N ILE A 93 0.61 -6.76 -8.48
CA ILE A 93 -0.24 -6.88 -7.29
C ILE A 93 -0.10 -8.31 -6.79
N ALA A 94 0.26 -8.49 -5.52
CA ALA A 94 0.45 -9.82 -4.94
C ALA A 94 0.20 -9.82 -3.44
N SER A 95 -0.37 -10.91 -2.95
CA SER A 95 -0.34 -11.31 -1.55
C SER A 95 0.48 -12.60 -1.47
N LEU A 96 1.61 -12.55 -0.75
CA LEU A 96 2.56 -13.68 -0.66
C LEU A 96 2.60 -14.23 0.77
N GLY A 97 3.17 -13.48 1.71
CA GLY A 97 3.10 -13.82 3.13
C GLY A 97 4.04 -14.94 3.64
N ASN A 98 4.98 -15.43 2.83
CA ASN A 98 5.88 -16.53 3.23
C ASN A 98 6.80 -16.20 4.43
N VAL A 99 7.14 -14.91 4.62
CA VAL A 99 7.99 -14.44 5.73
C VAL A 99 7.14 -13.78 6.83
N VAL A 100 6.30 -12.82 6.45
CA VAL A 100 5.33 -12.17 7.35
C VAL A 100 3.95 -12.76 7.06
N LYS A 101 3.41 -13.55 7.98
CA LYS A 101 2.14 -14.26 7.76
C LYS A 101 0.91 -13.35 7.75
N GLN A 102 0.97 -12.21 8.46
CA GLN A 102 -0.14 -11.27 8.49
C GLN A 102 -0.51 -10.87 7.06
N LEU A 103 -1.80 -10.93 6.73
CA LEU A 103 -2.29 -10.56 5.41
C LEU A 103 -1.83 -9.15 5.05
N HIS A 104 -1.11 -9.06 3.95
CA HIS A 104 -0.74 -7.81 3.32
C HIS A 104 -0.75 -7.98 1.80
N VAL A 105 -1.06 -6.90 1.10
CA VAL A 105 -1.11 -6.87 -0.36
C VAL A 105 -0.14 -5.83 -0.88
N HIS A 106 0.80 -6.25 -1.71
CA HIS A 106 1.72 -5.38 -2.40
C HIS A 106 1.06 -4.80 -3.65
N VAL A 107 1.25 -3.50 -3.89
CA VAL A 107 0.90 -2.80 -5.13
C VAL A 107 2.12 -2.02 -5.59
N ILE A 108 2.72 -2.46 -6.69
CA ILE A 108 4.04 -1.99 -7.13
C ILE A 108 3.94 -1.43 -8.55
N ALA A 109 4.45 -0.21 -8.74
CA ALA A 109 4.70 0.38 -10.04
C ALA A 109 5.92 -0.27 -10.69
N ARG A 110 5.74 -0.85 -11.89
CA ARG A 110 6.82 -1.42 -12.69
C ARG A 110 7.01 -0.63 -13.97
N SER A 111 8.26 -0.50 -14.41
CA SER A 111 8.63 0.00 -15.73
C SER A 111 9.57 -0.98 -16.41
N THR A 112 9.51 -1.04 -17.74
CA THR A 112 10.47 -1.73 -18.60
C THR A 112 11.93 -1.31 -18.36
N THR A 113 12.14 -0.15 -17.73
CA THR A 113 13.45 0.40 -17.37
C THR A 113 13.81 0.22 -15.88
N ASP A 114 12.93 -0.39 -15.08
CA ASP A 114 13.21 -0.62 -13.67
C ASP A 114 14.27 -1.69 -13.44
N LEU A 115 14.89 -1.67 -12.25
CA LEU A 115 16.09 -2.43 -11.92
C LEU A 115 15.97 -3.95 -12.14
N THR A 116 14.76 -4.52 -12.05
CA THR A 116 14.57 -5.97 -12.12
C THR A 116 13.70 -6.42 -13.27
N PHE A 117 13.17 -5.53 -14.11
CA PHE A 117 12.31 -5.92 -15.22
C PHE A 117 13.00 -6.92 -16.16
N PRO A 118 12.33 -8.01 -16.61
CA PRO A 118 10.93 -8.40 -16.37
C PRO A 118 10.72 -9.32 -15.14
N LYS A 119 11.75 -9.53 -14.31
CA LYS A 119 11.67 -10.39 -13.12
C LYS A 119 10.80 -9.74 -12.02
N PRO A 120 10.23 -10.55 -11.11
CA PRO A 120 9.59 -10.02 -9.90
C PRO A 120 10.60 -9.22 -9.04
N VAL A 121 10.12 -8.22 -8.31
CA VAL A 121 10.98 -7.40 -7.44
C VAL A 121 11.53 -8.19 -6.25
N TRP A 122 10.72 -9.11 -5.70
CA TRP A 122 11.09 -9.90 -4.53
C TRP A 122 12.32 -10.78 -4.81
N GLY A 123 13.38 -10.60 -4.04
CA GLY A 123 14.60 -11.42 -4.10
C GLY A 123 15.51 -11.18 -5.31
N ASN A 124 15.21 -10.19 -6.16
CA ASN A 124 16.01 -9.90 -7.36
C ASN A 124 16.82 -8.59 -7.27
N SER A 125 16.70 -7.84 -6.18
CA SER A 125 17.50 -6.65 -5.90
C SER A 125 17.71 -6.47 -4.40
N THR A 126 18.71 -5.66 -4.04
CA THR A 126 18.93 -5.21 -2.66
C THR A 126 18.14 -3.92 -2.43
N ALA A 127 17.36 -3.88 -1.35
CA ALA A 127 16.55 -2.71 -1.02
C ALA A 127 17.43 -1.47 -0.82
N LYS A 128 17.02 -0.34 -1.40
CA LYS A 128 17.69 0.95 -1.27
C LYS A 128 16.78 1.93 -0.51
N PRO A 129 17.11 2.35 0.71
CA PRO A 129 16.26 3.25 1.48
C PRO A 129 15.98 4.58 0.77
N TYR A 130 14.79 5.12 0.97
CA TYR A 130 14.47 6.49 0.54
C TYR A 130 15.26 7.53 1.33
N GLN A 131 15.57 8.65 0.68
CA GLN A 131 15.84 9.89 1.41
C GLN A 131 14.53 10.37 2.07
N ALA A 132 14.61 10.85 3.31
CA ALA A 132 13.44 11.18 4.12
C ALA A 132 12.49 12.20 3.46
N ASN A 133 13.04 13.21 2.78
CA ASN A 133 12.26 14.21 2.04
C ASN A 133 11.46 13.60 0.88
N ILE A 134 12.02 12.62 0.18
CA ILE A 134 11.34 11.93 -0.93
C ILE A 134 10.20 11.07 -0.39
N ALA A 135 10.45 10.26 0.65
CA ALA A 135 9.41 9.46 1.29
C ALA A 135 8.26 10.34 1.81
N ASN A 136 8.58 11.44 2.50
CA ASN A 136 7.59 12.39 3.02
C ASN A 136 6.77 13.03 1.90
N LYS A 137 7.38 13.34 0.75
CA LYS A 137 6.68 13.89 -0.41
C LYS A 137 5.65 12.89 -0.95
N ILE A 138 6.05 11.63 -1.16
CA ILE A 138 5.14 10.56 -1.62
C ILE A 138 3.98 10.37 -0.65
N ILE A 139 4.26 10.36 0.66
CA ILE A 139 3.22 10.25 1.71
C ILE A 139 2.25 11.43 1.63
N SER A 140 2.76 12.64 1.47
CA SER A 140 1.93 13.85 1.35
C SER A 140 1.07 13.82 0.09
N ASP A 141 1.64 13.41 -1.04
CA ASP A 141 0.94 13.33 -2.32
C ASP A 141 -0.21 12.31 -2.26
N PHE A 142 0.03 11.16 -1.63
CA PHE A 142 -1.01 10.14 -1.44
C PHE A 142 -2.18 10.67 -0.59
N LYS A 143 -1.88 11.37 0.50
CA LYS A 143 -2.92 11.96 1.37
C LYS A 143 -3.77 12.99 0.63
N GLU A 144 -3.14 13.84 -0.18
CA GLU A 144 -3.86 14.84 -0.97
C GLU A 144 -4.67 14.19 -2.10
N PHE A 145 -4.12 13.16 -2.76
CA PHE A 145 -4.83 12.37 -3.77
C PHE A 145 -6.13 11.78 -3.23
N ILE A 146 -6.10 11.14 -2.05
CA ILE A 146 -7.31 10.60 -1.43
C ILE A 146 -8.30 11.69 -1.07
N LYS A 147 -7.82 12.78 -0.46
CA LYS A 147 -8.68 13.93 -0.09
C LYS A 147 -9.45 14.47 -1.29
N ASN A 148 -8.81 14.51 -2.46
CA ASN A 148 -9.46 14.96 -3.70
C ASN A 148 -10.46 13.94 -4.24
N LYS A 149 -10.14 12.64 -4.23
CA LYS A 149 -11.09 11.58 -4.63
C LYS A 149 -12.35 11.55 -3.77
N ILE A 150 -12.24 11.82 -2.46
CA ILE A 150 -13.39 11.92 -1.56
C ILE A 150 -14.27 13.12 -1.93
N LYS A 151 -13.67 14.30 -2.15
CA LYS A 151 -14.42 15.51 -2.54
C LYS A 151 -15.14 15.37 -3.88
N SER A 152 -14.57 14.63 -4.83
CA SER A 152 -15.18 14.42 -6.15
C SER A 152 -16.33 13.40 -6.15
N ASN A 153 -16.46 12.59 -5.09
CA ASN A 153 -17.47 11.54 -4.96
C ASN A 153 -18.62 11.91 -4.00
N GLY A 154 -18.57 13.09 -3.36
CA GLY A 154 -19.62 13.63 -2.49
C GLY A 154 -20.38 14.76 -3.16
#